data_AF-A0A936X2X7-F1
#
_entry.id   AF-A0A936X2X7-F1
#
_cell.length_a   1.000
_cell.length_b   1.000
_cell.length_c   1.000
_cell.angle_alpha   90.00
_cell.angle_beta   90.00
_cell.angle_gamma   90.00
#
_symmetry.space_group_name_H-M   'P 1'
#
loop_
_entity.id
_entity.type
_entity.pdbx_description
1 polymer ?
#
loop_
_entity_poly.entity_id
_entity_poly.type
_entity_poly.pdbx_seq_one_letter_code
_entity_poly.pdbx_strand_id
1 'polypeptide(L)'
;MSYKKLGLIWIGTWGGGISVLDPIKNKFSFYRQDPKNPGSLGSNNVWKIIEDEDGNIWIGTHSGGLNLFHADTKTFEHFEYDENNPNSIGSNIVM
;
A
#
# COMPACT_ATOMS: atom_id res chain seq x y z
N MET A 1 -15.34 -28.85 7.26
CA MET A 1 -15.53 -27.68 6.37
C MET A 1 -14.74 -26.52 6.95
N SER A 2 -13.66 -26.09 6.31
CA SER A 2 -12.91 -24.90 6.71
C SER A 2 -13.57 -23.67 6.08
N TYR A 3 -14.21 -22.82 6.88
CA TYR A 3 -14.73 -21.55 6.39
C TYR A 3 -13.54 -20.64 6.03
N LYS A 4 -13.48 -20.18 4.77
CA LYS A 4 -12.50 -19.18 4.34
C LYS A 4 -12.86 -17.87 5.03
N LYS A 5 -11.99 -17.36 5.91
CA LYS A 5 -12.15 -16.02 6.51
C LYS A 5 -12.16 -15.02 5.34
N LEU A 6 -13.22 -14.23 5.21
CA LEU A 6 -13.25 -13.16 4.23
C LEU A 6 -12.27 -12.07 4.69
N GLY A 7 -11.15 -11.96 3.99
CA GLY A 7 -10.18 -10.88 4.18
C GLY A 7 -10.65 -9.56 3.56
N LEU A 8 -9.93 -8.48 3.86
CA LEU A 8 -10.13 -7.20 3.17
C LEU A 8 -9.74 -7.35 1.70
N ILE A 9 -10.48 -6.69 0.81
CA ILE A 9 -10.18 -6.68 -0.63
C ILE A 9 -9.51 -5.35 -0.95
N TRP A 10 -8.24 -5.42 -1.33
CA TRP A 10 -7.41 -4.28 -1.68
C TRP A 10 -7.41 -4.06 -3.19
N ILE A 11 -7.68 -2.83 -3.63
CA ILE A 11 -7.78 -2.47 -5.05
C ILE A 11 -6.87 -1.27 -5.29
N GLY A 12 -5.80 -1.49 -6.04
CA GLY A 12 -4.94 -0.44 -6.57
C GLY A 12 -5.57 0.20 -7.80
N THR A 13 -5.42 1.50 -7.95
CA THR A 13 -5.92 2.25 -9.10
C THR A 13 -4.81 3.09 -9.72
N TRP A 14 -5.02 3.52 -10.96
CA TRP A 14 -4.17 4.51 -11.59
C TRP A 14 -4.71 5.91 -11.31
N GLY A 15 -4.06 6.64 -10.40
CA GLY A 15 -4.37 8.03 -10.05
C GLY A 15 -5.36 8.21 -8.90
N GLY A 16 -6.13 7.18 -8.54
CA GLY A 16 -7.13 7.24 -7.46
C GLY A 16 -6.63 6.76 -6.09
N GLY A 17 -5.41 6.20 -6.02
CA GLY A 17 -4.86 5.55 -4.82
C GLY A 17 -5.41 4.13 -4.63
N ILE A 18 -5.68 3.77 -3.36
CA ILE A 18 -6.17 2.45 -2.96
C ILE A 18 -7.61 2.55 -2.48
N SER A 19 -8.44 1.60 -2.91
CA SER A 19 -9.75 1.33 -2.31
C SER A 19 -9.69 -0.01 -1.57
N VAL A 20 -10.16 -0.05 -0.32
CA VAL A 20 -10.20 -1.26 0.50
C VAL A 20 -11.64 -1.56 0.87
N LEU A 21 -12.14 -2.70 0.42
CA LEU A 21 -13.47 -3.20 0.76
C LEU A 21 -13.39 -4.17 1.94
N ASP A 22 -14.14 -3.86 3.00
CA ASP A 22 -14.50 -4.84 4.03
C ASP A 22 -15.80 -5.53 3.59
N PRO A 23 -15.75 -6.78 3.10
CA PRO A 23 -16.93 -7.47 2.56
C PRO A 23 -17.92 -7.87 3.66
N ILE A 24 -17.48 -7.97 4.92
CA ILE A 24 -18.34 -8.30 6.05
C ILE A 24 -19.16 -7.08 6.45
N LYS A 25 -18.54 -5.89 6.47
CA LYS A 25 -19.20 -4.63 6.81
C LYS A 25 -19.82 -3.91 5.62
N ASN A 26 -19.58 -4.40 4.41
CA ASN A 26 -19.95 -3.75 3.15
C ASN A 26 -19.50 -2.27 3.10
N LYS A 27 -18.25 -2.00 3.48
CA LYS A 27 -17.72 -0.63 3.61
C LYS A 27 -16.41 -0.48 2.85
N PHE A 28 -16.29 0.65 2.15
CA PHE A 28 -15.04 1.09 1.53
C PHE A 28 -14.26 2.03 2.44
N SER A 29 -12.95 1.86 2.43
CA SER A 29 -11.97 2.85 2.91
C SER A 29 -11.07 3.26 1.74
N PHE A 30 -10.56 4.49 1.76
CA PHE A 30 -9.75 5.03 0.68
C PHE A 30 -8.45 5.56 1.24
N TYR A 31 -7.34 5.23 0.58
CA TYR A 31 -6.01 5.72 0.92
C TYR A 31 -5.41 6.41 -0.30
N ARG A 32 -4.94 7.63 -0.11
CA ARG A 32 -4.37 8.49 -1.14
C ARG A 32 -3.11 9.15 -0.60
N GLN A 33 -2.28 9.61 -1.52
CA GLN A 33 -1.18 10.50 -1.21
C GLN A 33 -1.73 11.83 -0.70
N ASP A 34 -1.19 12.28 0.41
CA ASP A 34 -1.41 13.59 0.99
C ASP A 34 -0.03 14.20 1.31
N PRO A 35 0.40 15.25 0.58
CA PRO A 35 1.69 15.91 0.81
C PRO A 35 1.85 16.50 2.22
N LYS A 36 0.77 16.67 2.98
CA LYS A 36 0.81 17.18 4.36
C LYS A 36 0.88 16.06 5.41
N ASN A 37 0.73 14.80 4.99
CA ASN A 37 0.76 13.64 5.87
C ASN A 37 1.83 12.64 5.37
N PRO A 38 3.01 12.58 6.01
CA PRO A 38 4.06 11.66 5.59
C PRO A 38 3.67 10.18 5.75
N GLY A 39 2.69 9.85 6.60
CA GLY A 39 2.16 8.49 6.73
C GLY A 39 1.05 8.14 5.73
N SER A 40 0.78 9.00 4.75
CA SER A 40 -0.17 8.73 3.66
C SER A 40 0.48 7.85 2.58
N LEU A 41 -0.25 7.47 1.53
CA LEU A 41 0.31 6.63 0.47
C LEU A 41 1.39 7.38 -0.34
N GLY A 42 2.52 6.77 -0.65
CA GLY A 42 3.63 7.43 -1.36
C GLY A 42 3.27 7.92 -2.77
N SER A 43 2.36 7.25 -3.47
CA SER A 43 1.85 7.70 -4.77
C SER A 43 0.46 7.13 -5.07
N ASN A 44 -0.39 7.93 -5.70
CA ASN A 44 -1.75 7.51 -6.10
C ASN A 44 -1.78 6.52 -7.27
N ASN A 45 -0.64 6.24 -7.90
CA ASN A 45 -0.50 5.31 -9.01
C ASN A 45 -0.03 3.95 -8.49
N VAL A 46 -0.98 3.07 -8.17
CA VAL A 46 -0.72 1.79 -7.52
C VAL A 46 -0.66 0.68 -8.56
N TRP A 47 0.45 -0.06 -8.59
CA TRP A 47 0.71 -1.12 -9.57
C TRP A 47 0.55 -2.52 -8.98
N LYS A 48 1.03 -2.71 -7.75
CA LYS A 48 0.99 -4.01 -7.05
C LYS A 48 0.51 -3.83 -5.63
N ILE A 49 -0.25 -4.83 -5.17
CA ILE A 49 -0.60 -5.02 -3.76
C ILE A 49 -0.42 -6.50 -3.47
N ILE A 50 0.40 -6.83 -2.47
CA ILE A 50 0.73 -8.19 -2.07
C ILE A 50 0.65 -8.29 -0.55
N GLU A 51 0.08 -9.40 -0.06
CA GLU A 51 0.15 -9.79 1.35
C GLU A 51 1.30 -10.78 1.51
N ASP A 52 2.18 -10.56 2.49
CA ASP A 52 3.25 -11.52 2.82
C ASP A 52 2.76 -12.60 3.80
N GLU A 53 3.64 -13.54 4.16
CA GLU A 53 3.30 -14.67 5.04
C GLU A 53 2.95 -14.25 6.48
N ASP A 54 3.43 -13.07 6.91
CA ASP A 54 3.15 -12.49 8.22
C ASP A 54 1.86 -11.65 8.22
N GLY A 55 1.21 -11.50 7.05
CA GLY A 55 -0.02 -10.74 6.87
C GLY A 55 0.20 -9.24 6.65
N ASN A 56 1.44 -8.81 6.37
CA ASN A 56 1.71 -7.43 6.03
C ASN A 56 1.28 -7.13 4.60
N ILE A 57 0.76 -5.92 4.37
CA ILE A 57 0.35 -5.49 3.03
C ILE A 57 1.42 -4.57 2.45
N TRP A 58 2.01 -5.03 1.34
CA TRP A 58 3.02 -4.33 0.56
C TRP A 58 2.41 -3.75 -0.71
N ILE A 59 2.72 -2.49 -1.00
CA ILE A 59 2.18 -1.74 -2.13
C ILE A 59 3.32 -1.20 -2.99
N GLY A 60 3.37 -1.64 -4.24
CA GLY A 60 4.26 -1.10 -5.27
C GLY A 60 3.59 0.06 -5.99
N THR A 61 4.29 1.20 -6.07
CA THR A 61 3.77 2.41 -6.72
C THR A 61 4.69 2.89 -7.85
N HIS A 62 4.15 3.70 -8.75
CA HIS A 62 4.90 4.22 -9.91
C HIS A 62 5.93 5.31 -9.55
N SER A 63 5.79 6.02 -8.41
CA SER A 63 6.68 7.15 -8.11
C SER A 63 6.90 7.40 -6.62
N GLY A 64 6.30 6.60 -5.74
CA GLY A 64 6.43 6.71 -4.30
C GLY A 64 7.08 5.48 -3.69
N GLY A 65 7.85 4.72 -4.49
CA GLY A 65 8.58 3.55 -4.06
C GLY A 65 7.70 2.40 -3.58
N LEU A 66 8.25 1.62 -2.66
CA LEU A 66 7.59 0.50 -1.98
C LEU A 66 6.98 1.00 -0.68
N ASN A 67 5.72 0.63 -0.42
CA ASN A 67 4.95 1.13 0.72
C ASN A 67 4.48 -0.06 1.57
N LEU A 68 4.76 -0.03 2.88
CA LEU A 68 4.28 -1.01 3.84
C LEU A 68 3.10 -0.42 4.63
N PHE A 69 1.96 -1.09 4.62
CA PHE A 69 0.78 -0.64 5.37
C PHE A 69 0.78 -1.17 6.80
N HIS A 70 0.73 -0.25 7.76
CA HIS A 70 0.62 -0.53 9.18
C HIS A 70 -0.85 -0.52 9.59
N ALA A 71 -1.42 -1.70 9.88
CA ALA A 71 -2.85 -1.86 10.13
C ALA A 71 -3.35 -1.14 11.40
N ASP A 72 -2.52 -1.09 12.44
CA ASP A 72 -2.86 -0.48 13.74
C ASP A 72 -3.06 1.03 13.63
N THR A 73 -2.19 1.70 12.89
CA THR A 73 -2.19 3.15 12.69
C THR A 73 -2.89 3.59 11.41
N LYS A 74 -3.12 2.65 10.48
CA LYS A 74 -3.62 2.90 9.12
C LYS A 74 -2.74 3.87 8.34
N THR A 75 -1.42 3.76 8.50
CA THR A 75 -0.42 4.58 7.83
C THR A 75 0.47 3.72 6.93
N PHE A 76 1.24 4.39 6.08
CA PHE A 76 2.22 3.76 5.21
C PHE A 76 3.63 4.18 5.64
N GLU A 77 4.53 3.20 5.69
CA GLU A 77 5.96 3.42 5.71
C GLU A 77 6.50 3.35 4.28
N HIS A 78 7.35 4.29 3.90
CA HIS A 78 7.87 4.41 2.54
C HIS A 78 9.32 3.95 2.49
N PHE A 79 9.60 3.08 1.54
CA PHE A 79 10.94 2.72 1.11
C PHE A 79 11.15 3.38 -0.25
N GLU A 80 12.05 4.34 -0.30
CA GLU A 80 12.37 5.13 -1.51
C GLU A 80 13.82 4.91 -1.93
N TYR A 81 14.10 5.15 -3.21
CA TYR A 81 15.45 5.21 -3.75
C TYR A 81 16.16 6.45 -3.21
N ASP A 82 17.37 6.23 -2.70
CA ASP A 82 18.27 7.27 -2.25
C ASP A 82 19.66 6.99 -2.85
N GLU A 83 20.13 7.89 -3.70
CA GLU A 83 21.41 7.79 -4.40
C GLU A 83 22.62 7.73 -3.46
N ASN A 84 22.47 8.24 -2.22
CA ASN A 84 23.51 8.27 -1.21
C ASN A 84 23.44 7.08 -0.25
N ASN A 85 22.40 6.26 -0.35
CA ASN A 85 22.19 5.09 0.51
C ASN A 85 22.16 3.80 -0.34
N PRO A 86 23.24 3.01 -0.35
CA PRO A 86 23.30 1.78 -1.14
C PRO A 86 22.35 0.68 -0.65
N ASN A 87 21.76 0.82 0.55
CA ASN A 87 20.75 -0.10 1.07
C ASN A 87 19.31 0.35 0.77
N SER A 88 19.13 1.41 -0.01
CA SER A 88 17.82 1.84 -0.50
C SER A 88 17.32 0.94 -1.65
N ILE A 89 16.04 1.08 -2.02
CA ILE A 89 15.50 0.34 -3.18
C ILE A 89 16.09 0.88 -4.47
N GLY A 90 16.26 0.05 -5.50
CA GLY A 90 16.93 0.46 -6.75
C GLY A 90 16.16 1.45 -7.63
N SER A 91 14.87 1.72 -7.35
CA SER A 91 14.04 2.70 -8.07
C SER A 91 12.77 3.02 -7.31
N ASN A 92 12.21 4.23 -7.48
CA ASN A 92 10.89 4.59 -6.98
C ASN A 92 9.72 4.08 -7.85
N ILE A 93 10.02 3.35 -8.92
CA ILE A 93 9.05 2.64 -9.77
C ILE A 93 9.06 1.17 -9.34
N VAL A 94 7.99 0.71 -8.68
CA VAL A 94 7.84 -0.67 -8.20
C VAL A 94 6.59 -1.28 -8.85
N MET A 95 6.80 -2.29 -9.68
CA MET A 95 5.81 -2.87 -10.61
C MET A 95 5.58 -4.35 -10.41
#